data_AF-A0A392P4W8-F1
#
_entry.id   AF-A0A392P4W8-F1
#
_cell.length_a   1.000
_cell.length_b   1.000
_cell.length_c   1.000
_cell.angle_alpha   90.00
_cell.angle_beta   90.00
_cell.angle_gamma   90.00
#
_symmetry.space_group_name_H-M   'P 1'
#
loop_
_entity.id
_entity.type
_entity.pdbx_description
1 polymer ?
#
loop_
_entity_poly.entity_id
_entity_poly.type
_entity_poly.pdbx_seq_one_letter_code
_entity_poly.pdbx_strand_id
1 'polypeptide(L)'
;EPAVKGTANVLEASLKAKVERVVFVSSAAAVAINPNFPKDKVIDESCWSDKDYCKKTKNWYYYAKTEAEEQALNFAKRTGLNV
;
A
#
# COMPACT_ATOMS: atom_id res chain seq x y z
N GLU A 1 4.57 11.97 -0.89
CA GLU A 1 3.77 12.71 0.10
C GLU A 1 2.25 12.68 -0.17
N PRO A 2 1.73 13.14 -1.33
CA PRO A 2 0.28 13.27 -1.51
C PRO A 2 -0.49 11.93 -1.46
N ALA A 3 0.10 10.85 -1.98
CA ALA A 3 -0.53 9.52 -1.96
C ALA A 3 -0.81 9.03 -0.52
N VAL A 4 0.15 9.22 0.37
CA VAL A 4 0.09 8.77 1.77
C VAL A 4 -0.91 9.63 2.56
N LYS A 5 -0.75 10.95 2.49
CA LYS A 5 -1.62 11.89 3.21
C LYS A 5 -3.06 11.83 2.73
N GLY A 6 -3.28 11.70 1.41
CA GLY A 6 -4.61 11.52 0.83
C GLY A 6 -5.29 10.23 1.32
N THR A 7 -4.54 9.13 1.37
CA THR A 7 -5.04 7.85 1.90
C THR A 7 -5.48 7.99 3.35
N ALA A 8 -4.63 8.56 4.22
CA ALA A 8 -4.96 8.77 5.64
C ALA A 8 -6.23 9.63 5.81
N ASN A 9 -6.34 10.74 5.07
CA ASN A 9 -7.50 11.63 5.15
C ASN A 9 -8.81 10.92 4.82
N VAL A 10 -8.84 10.12 3.74
CA VAL A 10 -10.05 9.40 3.31
C VAL A 10 -10.41 8.30 4.30
N LEU A 11 -9.43 7.57 4.84
CA LEU A 11 -9.66 6.53 5.84
C LEU A 11 -10.18 7.09 7.16
N GLU A 12 -9.63 8.21 7.62
CA GLU A 12 -10.13 8.90 8.82
C GLU A 12 -11.57 9.41 8.63
N ALA A 13 -11.88 9.98 7.47
CA ALA A 13 -13.23 10.41 7.14
C ALA A 13 -14.21 9.21 7.09
N SER A 14 -13.78 8.11 6.49
CA SER A 14 -14.56 6.87 6.38
C SER A 14 -14.86 6.25 7.74
N LEU A 15 -13.86 6.21 8.62
CA LEU A 15 -14.02 5.76 10.00
C LEU A 15 -15.03 6.63 10.77
N LYS A 16 -14.92 7.95 10.67
CA LYS A 16 -15.86 8.90 11.30
C LYS A 16 -17.28 8.76 10.75
N ALA A 17 -17.42 8.50 9.46
CA ALA A 17 -18.70 8.27 8.79
C ALA A 17 -19.30 6.89 9.09
N LYS A 18 -18.57 5.98 9.75
CA LYS A 18 -19.00 4.60 10.07
C LYS A 18 -19.41 3.83 8.81
N VAL A 19 -18.66 3.97 7.72
CA VAL A 19 -18.89 3.17 6.50
C VAL A 19 -18.67 1.68 6.80
N GLU A 20 -19.38 0.81 6.08
CA GLU A 20 -19.25 -0.64 6.26
C GLU A 20 -17.89 -1.17 5.79
N ARG A 21 -17.43 -0.69 4.63
CA ARG A 21 -16.17 -1.11 3.99
C ARG A 21 -15.60 0.01 3.13
N VAL A 22 -14.28 0.13 3.14
CA VAL A 22 -13.52 0.90 2.15
C VAL A 22 -12.90 -0.08 1.16
N VAL A 23 -12.91 0.24 -0.14
CA VAL A 23 -12.14 -0.51 -1.14
C VAL A 23 -11.01 0.40 -1.60
N PHE A 24 -9.78 0.10 -1.16
CA PHE A 24 -8.60 0.86 -1.53
C PHE A 24 -8.03 0.39 -2.88
N VAL A 25 -7.90 1.29 -3.84
CA VAL A 25 -7.31 0.97 -5.15
C VAL A 25 -5.79 1.14 -5.10
N SER A 26 -5.10 0.02 -4.90
CA SER A 26 -3.63 -0.02 -4.97
C SER A 26 -3.11 -0.04 -6.42
N SER A 27 -2.12 -0.89 -6.72
CA SER A 27 -1.49 -1.07 -8.02
C SER A 27 -0.60 -2.32 -8.00
N ALA A 28 -0.39 -2.95 -9.15
CA ALA A 28 0.67 -3.96 -9.31
C ALA A 28 2.07 -3.43 -8.90
N ALA A 29 2.27 -2.12 -8.91
CA ALA A 29 3.48 -1.48 -8.43
C ALA A 29 3.78 -1.75 -6.94
N ALA A 30 2.77 -2.08 -6.12
CA ALA A 30 2.98 -2.43 -4.72
C ALA A 30 3.50 -3.86 -4.49
N VAL A 31 3.48 -4.72 -5.52
CA VAL A 31 3.88 -6.14 -5.41
C VAL A 31 5.02 -6.56 -6.34
N ALA A 32 5.33 -5.77 -7.36
CA ALA A 32 6.14 -6.22 -8.50
C ALA A 32 7.67 -6.09 -8.37
N ILE A 33 8.23 -5.24 -7.49
CA ILE A 33 9.69 -4.99 -7.46
C ILE A 33 10.31 -5.27 -6.10
N ASN A 34 10.99 -6.40 -5.98
CA ASN A 34 11.78 -6.73 -4.79
C ASN A 34 13.06 -7.46 -5.24
N PRO A 35 14.27 -6.94 -4.93
CA PRO A 35 15.52 -7.55 -5.36
C PRO A 35 15.78 -8.92 -4.72
N ASN A 36 15.03 -9.27 -3.68
CA ASN A 36 15.16 -10.55 -2.98
C ASN A 36 14.22 -11.62 -3.53
N PHE A 37 13.39 -11.32 -4.54
CA PHE A 37 12.56 -12.34 -5.16
C PHE A 37 13.42 -13.39 -5.88
N PRO A 38 13.12 -14.70 -5.69
CA PRO A 38 13.67 -15.76 -6.53
C PRO A 38 13.38 -15.51 -8.02
N LYS A 39 14.28 -15.95 -8.91
CA LYS A 39 14.15 -15.73 -10.37
C LYS A 39 12.89 -16.35 -10.97
N ASP A 40 12.40 -17.41 -10.37
CA ASP A 40 11.23 -18.20 -10.75
C ASP A 40 9.99 -17.90 -9.88
N LYS A 41 10.06 -16.88 -9.02
CA LYS A 41 8.93 -16.48 -8.18
C LYS A 41 7.79 -15.97 -9.05
N VAL A 42 6.67 -16.70 -9.03
CA VAL A 42 5.38 -16.20 -9.48
C VAL A 42 4.93 -15.08 -8.53
N ILE A 43 4.66 -13.90 -9.08
CA ILE A 43 4.18 -12.75 -8.32
C ILE A 43 2.69 -12.94 -8.04
N ASP A 44 2.32 -12.87 -6.77
CA ASP A 44 0.98 -13.08 -6.23
C ASP A 44 0.69 -12.01 -5.16
N GLU A 45 -0.49 -12.06 -4.54
CA GLU A 45 -0.96 -11.10 -3.52
C GLU A 45 -0.16 -11.17 -2.21
N SER A 46 0.68 -12.19 -2.01
CA SER A 46 1.57 -12.28 -0.85
C SER A 46 2.88 -11.49 -1.03
N CYS A 47 3.17 -11.05 -2.26
CA CYS A 47 4.37 -10.33 -2.62
C CYS A 47 4.27 -8.85 -2.26
N TRP A 48 5.39 -8.26 -1.85
CA TRP A 48 5.51 -6.82 -1.60
C TRP A 48 6.73 -6.25 -2.29
N SER A 49 6.54 -5.12 -2.94
CA SER A 49 7.64 -4.30 -3.47
C SER A 49 8.52 -3.81 -2.32
N ASP A 50 9.82 -3.84 -2.51
CA ASP A 50 10.80 -3.39 -1.53
C ASP A 50 10.92 -1.86 -1.58
N LYS A 51 10.47 -1.19 -0.51
CA LYS A 51 10.43 0.28 -0.42
C LYS A 51 11.81 0.92 -0.50
N ASP A 52 12.83 0.28 0.07
CA ASP A 52 14.19 0.83 0.08
C ASP A 52 14.85 0.67 -1.29
N TYR A 53 14.59 -0.44 -1.97
CA TYR A 53 14.96 -0.64 -3.36
C TYR A 53 14.27 0.39 -4.27
N CYS A 54 12.97 0.65 -4.06
CA CYS A 54 12.24 1.69 -4.79
C CYS A 54 12.91 3.07 -4.63
N LYS A 55 13.27 3.44 -3.39
CA LYS A 55 13.99 4.70 -3.11
C LYS A 55 15.36 4.74 -3.79
N LYS A 56 16.17 3.68 -3.62
CA LYS A 56 17.53 3.57 -4.18
C LYS A 56 17.55 3.70 -5.71
N THR A 57 16.53 3.14 -6.37
CA THR A 57 16.38 3.16 -7.83
C THR A 57 15.56 4.34 -8.34
N LYS A 58 15.11 5.25 -7.45
CA LYS A 58 14.25 6.40 -7.77
C LYS A 58 12.91 6.02 -8.40
N ASN A 59 12.42 4.81 -8.13
CA ASN A 59 11.08 4.34 -8.52
C ASN A 59 10.01 4.90 -7.58
N TRP A 60 9.83 6.23 -7.61
CA TRP A 60 8.97 6.97 -6.68
C TRP A 60 7.50 6.58 -6.75
N TYR A 61 7.00 6.18 -7.92
CA TYR A 61 5.62 5.70 -8.07
C TYR A 61 5.39 4.38 -7.33
N TYR A 62 6.30 3.41 -7.49
CA TYR A 62 6.26 2.13 -6.79
C TYR A 62 6.37 2.33 -5.30
N TYR A 63 7.33 3.17 -4.86
CA TYR A 63 7.43 3.55 -3.45
C TYR A 63 6.12 4.13 -2.92
N ALA A 64 5.55 5.12 -3.62
CA ALA A 64 4.34 5.80 -3.17
C ALA A 64 3.13 4.87 -3.09
N LYS A 65 2.98 3.93 -4.05
CA LYS A 65 1.90 2.93 -4.03
C LYS A 65 2.08 1.90 -2.93
N THR A 66 3.29 1.38 -2.77
CA THR A 66 3.63 0.41 -1.70
C THR A 66 3.39 1.00 -0.31
N GLU A 67 3.88 2.23 -0.09
CA GLU A 67 3.72 2.93 1.19
C GLU A 67 2.24 3.26 1.49
N ALA A 68 1.47 3.70 0.48
CA ALA A 68 0.06 4.02 0.67
C ALA A 68 -0.78 2.78 1.00
N GLU A 69 -0.51 1.65 0.35
CA GLU A 69 -1.20 0.38 0.64
C GLU A 69 -0.87 -0.15 2.03
N GLU A 70 0.42 -0.18 2.40
CA GLU A 70 0.84 -0.63 3.74
C GLU A 70 0.18 0.22 4.83
N GLN A 71 0.11 1.54 4.65
CA GLN A 71 -0.56 2.43 5.60
C GLN A 71 -2.07 2.20 5.67
N ALA A 72 -2.72 1.95 4.54
CA ALA A 72 -4.15 1.62 4.52
C ALA A 72 -4.44 0.36 5.34
N LEU A 73 -3.66 -0.71 5.13
CA LEU A 73 -3.79 -1.97 5.87
C LEU A 73 -3.45 -1.81 7.37
N ASN A 74 -2.43 -1.01 7.70
CA ASN A 74 -2.08 -0.74 9.10
C ASN A 74 -3.15 0.10 9.82
N PHE A 75 -3.76 1.05 9.13
CA PHE A 75 -4.88 1.82 9.66
C PHE A 75 -6.08 0.91 9.96
N ALA A 76 -6.41 0.01 9.03
CA ALA A 76 -7.48 -0.98 9.20
C ALA A 76 -7.25 -1.85 10.44
N LYS A 77 -6.04 -2.44 10.58
CA LYS A 77 -5.65 -3.25 11.75
C LYS A 77 -5.78 -2.50 13.07
N ARG A 78 -5.45 -1.22 13.11
CA ARG A 78 -5.49 -0.40 14.34
C ARG A 78 -6.90 0.05 14.74
N THR A 79 -7.77 0.28 13.76
CA THR A 79 -9.07 0.94 13.98
C THR A 79 -10.26 -0.02 13.91
N GLY A 80 -10.04 -1.22 13.37
CA GLY A 80 -11.12 -2.17 13.06
C GLY A 80 -11.94 -1.79 11.83
N LEU A 81 -11.57 -0.73 11.10
CA LEU A 81 -12.19 -0.40 9.82
C LEU A 81 -11.89 -1.53 8.81
N ASN A 82 -12.94 -2.01 8.14
CA ASN A 82 -12.79 -2.96 7.04
C ASN A 82 -12.30 -2.22 5.79
N VAL A 83 -11.02 -2.40 5.44
CA VAL A 83 -10.34 -1.78 4.29
C VAL A 83 -9.81 -2.87 3.38
#